data_AF-A0A1V2YIE7-F1
#
_entry.id   AF-A0A1V2YIE7-F1
#
_cell.length_a   1.000
_cell.length_b   1.000
_cell.length_c   1.000
_cell.angle_alpha   90.00
_cell.angle_beta   90.00
_cell.angle_gamma   90.00
#
_symmetry.space_group_name_H-M   'P 1'
#
loop_
_entity.id
_entity.type
_entity.pdbx_description
1 polymer ?
#
loop_
_entity_poly.entity_id
_entity_poly.type
_entity_poly.pdbx_seq_one_letter_code
_entity_poly.pdbx_strand_id
1 'polypeptide(L)'
;MYITLDCEFNEKGLVREVALLLFKDNQILRLLEVLISKTGSDDIDYNPSQNNYHIRNPDLLTVCINEFLESCTEFAPLSDIKIVGMSLDNDLKCITKTTKQKTNLSQMAHYTQLEMCGRGTLEAKALNNNITKTQTKRVIELLTSSRHKKFYKYHTALYDAIVTGYVYLRIIGDEQHITVHPRFKSCNHSYFDEYHQELHQAKNKPKIKHHPSPVAKVPKNFPEMRYRLQRNISSVFDVVARDIFYHQLTRLRYEPSIKRINFIKENIMKDVYVAKCSILQYDTQPSITDPYNFPLVHAGRMLAEKKISPEDFIDFAIYMQQYNLPKHMGTYYKVYNSRKEIYVRCLQSATAKKLLTKLPYATVEQFLRKEIPECYIEKVDC
;
A
#
# COMPACT_ATOMS: atom_id res chain seq x y z
N MET A 1 -8.41 -13.63 27.20
CA MET A 1 -9.45 -13.03 26.33
C MET A 1 -8.77 -12.40 25.12
N TYR A 2 -9.48 -12.16 24.03
CA TYR A 2 -8.89 -11.47 22.88
C TYR A 2 -9.87 -10.53 22.18
N ILE A 3 -9.32 -9.51 21.53
CA ILE A 3 -10.05 -8.58 20.66
C ILE A 3 -9.58 -8.83 19.22
N THR A 4 -10.50 -8.98 18.28
CA THR A 4 -10.15 -8.91 16.86
C THR A 4 -10.31 -7.49 16.34
N LEU A 5 -9.36 -7.01 15.55
CA LEU A 5 -9.42 -5.72 14.85
C LEU A 5 -9.30 -5.95 13.35
N ASP A 6 -10.14 -5.25 12.58
CA ASP A 6 -9.98 -5.09 11.15
C ASP A 6 -10.39 -3.66 10.73
N CYS A 7 -9.74 -3.14 9.70
CA CYS A 7 -9.98 -1.81 9.17
C CYS A 7 -10.09 -1.83 7.64
N GLU A 8 -11.06 -1.09 7.13
CA GLU A 8 -11.18 -0.79 5.71
C GLU A 8 -10.70 0.64 5.42
N PHE A 9 -10.05 0.82 4.27
CA PHE A 9 -9.39 2.08 3.92
C PHE A 9 -9.94 2.70 2.64
N ASN A 10 -9.86 4.03 2.55
CA ASN A 10 -10.04 4.75 1.30
C ASN A 10 -8.74 4.78 0.48
N GLU A 11 -8.79 5.39 -0.72
CA GLU A 11 -7.66 5.47 -1.65
C GLU A 11 -6.42 6.21 -1.08
N LYS A 12 -6.59 7.02 -0.03
CA LYS A 12 -5.50 7.72 0.65
C LYS A 12 -4.91 6.91 1.81
N GLY A 13 -5.39 5.69 2.03
CA GLY A 13 -5.05 4.86 3.18
C GLY A 13 -5.52 5.48 4.50
N LEU A 14 -6.66 6.18 4.49
CA LEU A 14 -7.35 6.59 5.72
C LEU A 14 -8.49 5.62 5.98
N VAL A 15 -8.73 5.34 7.25
CA VAL A 15 -9.79 4.46 7.72
C VAL A 15 -11.15 4.99 7.29
N ARG A 16 -11.99 4.10 6.78
CA ARG A 16 -13.40 4.34 6.45
C ARG A 16 -14.35 3.39 7.18
N GLU A 17 -13.90 2.20 7.56
CA GLU A 17 -14.64 1.27 8.41
C GLU A 17 -13.67 0.68 9.43
N VAL A 18 -14.13 0.45 10.66
CA VAL A 18 -13.39 -0.26 11.71
C VAL A 18 -14.33 -1.21 12.39
N ALA A 19 -13.86 -2.41 12.72
CA ALA A 19 -14.56 -3.32 13.61
C ALA A 19 -13.63 -3.84 14.71
N LEU A 20 -14.11 -3.79 15.96
CA LEU A 20 -13.51 -4.44 17.11
C LEU A 20 -14.50 -5.38 17.77
N LEU A 21 -14.09 -6.62 18.05
CA LEU A 21 -14.92 -7.61 18.72
C LEU A 21 -14.17 -8.20 19.91
N LEU A 22 -14.78 -8.16 21.10
CA LEU A 22 -14.24 -8.79 22.30
C LEU A 22 -14.73 -10.23 22.43
N PHE A 23 -13.81 -11.16 22.62
CA PHE A 23 -14.07 -12.58 22.79
C PHE A 23 -13.64 -13.10 24.16
N LYS A 24 -14.48 -13.98 24.71
CA LYS A 24 -14.18 -14.85 25.87
C LYS A 24 -14.84 -16.20 25.63
N ASP A 25 -14.08 -17.28 25.79
CA ASP A 25 -14.60 -18.66 25.67
C ASP A 25 -15.42 -18.90 24.38
N ASN A 26 -14.87 -18.47 23.24
CA ASN A 26 -15.52 -18.54 21.92
C ASN A 26 -16.83 -17.75 21.79
N GLN A 27 -17.14 -16.87 22.73
CA GLN A 27 -18.31 -16.01 22.70
C GLN A 27 -17.93 -14.55 22.47
N ILE A 28 -18.63 -13.88 21.54
CA ILE A 28 -18.55 -12.43 21.33
C ILE A 28 -19.32 -11.74 22.43
N LEU A 29 -18.63 -10.92 23.23
CA LEU A 29 -19.19 -10.19 24.37
C LEU A 29 -19.51 -8.72 24.05
N ARG A 30 -18.67 -8.09 23.24
CA ARG A 30 -18.79 -6.67 22.84
C ARG A 30 -18.40 -6.53 21.37
N LEU A 31 -19.04 -5.59 20.68
CA LEU A 31 -18.78 -5.21 19.30
C LEU A 31 -18.75 -3.69 19.22
N LEU A 32 -17.77 -3.16 18.52
CA LEU A 32 -17.75 -1.80 18.02
C LEU A 32 -17.55 -1.87 16.50
N GLU A 33 -18.49 -1.33 15.76
CA GLU A 33 -18.36 -1.05 14.32
C GLU A 33 -18.45 0.45 14.09
N VAL A 34 -17.52 1.04 13.35
CA VAL A 34 -17.54 2.48 13.04
C VAL A 34 -17.41 2.66 11.54
N LEU A 35 -18.33 3.42 10.95
CA LEU A 35 -18.32 3.82 9.55
C LEU A 35 -18.03 5.33 9.48
N ILE A 36 -17.08 5.73 8.63
CA ILE A 36 -16.68 7.13 8.46
C ILE A 36 -17.10 7.60 7.07
N SER A 37 -18.02 8.57 7.02
CA SER A 37 -18.61 9.02 5.77
C SER A 37 -19.20 10.42 5.85
N LYS A 38 -19.55 11.03 4.71
CA LYS A 38 -20.04 12.42 4.70
C LYS A 38 -21.45 12.58 5.26
N THR A 39 -22.25 11.52 5.26
CA THR A 39 -23.59 11.50 5.86
C THR A 39 -23.57 11.08 7.34
N GLY A 40 -22.39 10.83 7.91
CA GLY A 40 -22.27 10.49 9.32
C GLY A 40 -22.56 11.65 10.25
N SER A 41 -22.71 11.35 11.54
CA SER A 41 -22.92 12.36 12.57
C SER A 41 -21.66 13.22 12.78
N ASP A 42 -21.86 14.51 13.02
CA ASP A 42 -20.77 15.44 13.39
C ASP A 42 -20.38 15.32 14.87
N ASP A 43 -21.18 14.62 15.68
CA ASP A 43 -20.94 14.35 17.10
C ASP A 43 -21.38 12.94 17.50
N ILE A 44 -20.79 12.36 18.55
CA ILE A 44 -21.24 11.08 19.13
C ILE A 44 -21.26 11.12 20.65
N ASP A 45 -22.30 10.51 21.22
CA ASP A 45 -22.27 10.00 22.59
C ASP A 45 -22.08 8.49 22.54
N TYR A 46 -20.96 7.99 23.06
CA TYR A 46 -20.71 6.55 23.10
C TYR A 46 -21.72 5.88 24.04
N ASN A 47 -22.39 4.84 23.55
CA ASN A 47 -23.31 4.01 24.29
C ASN A 47 -22.88 2.53 24.19
N PRO A 48 -22.54 1.86 25.30
CA PRO A 48 -22.10 0.46 25.28
C PRO A 48 -23.19 -0.52 24.80
N SER A 49 -24.44 -0.10 24.70
CA SER A 49 -25.56 -0.87 24.14
C SER A 49 -25.75 -0.67 22.63
N GLN A 50 -25.01 0.25 22.01
CA GLN A 50 -24.99 0.46 20.57
C GLN A 50 -23.75 -0.21 19.98
N ASN A 51 -23.97 -1.08 19.00
CA ASN A 51 -22.89 -1.87 18.41
C ASN A 51 -22.16 -1.12 17.29
N ASN A 52 -22.83 -0.14 16.68
CA ASN A 52 -22.29 0.50 15.49
C ASN A 52 -22.55 2.01 15.43
N TYR A 53 -21.60 2.74 14.87
CA TYR A 53 -21.59 4.20 14.81
C TYR A 53 -21.30 4.66 13.39
N HIS A 54 -21.91 5.78 12.99
CA HIS A 54 -21.67 6.41 11.70
C HIS A 54 -21.30 7.86 11.93
N ILE A 55 -20.04 8.16 11.64
CA ILE A 55 -19.41 9.42 11.99
C ILE A 55 -18.93 10.13 10.74
N ARG A 56 -18.95 11.46 10.77
CA ARG A 56 -18.41 12.29 9.71
C ARG A 56 -17.02 12.81 10.06
N ASN A 57 -16.80 13.15 11.31
CA ASN A 57 -15.50 13.57 11.81
C ASN A 57 -14.66 12.32 12.19
N PRO A 58 -13.53 12.05 11.49
CA PRO A 58 -12.69 10.90 11.82
C PRO A 58 -12.06 10.96 13.21
N ASP A 59 -11.94 12.15 13.81
CA ASP A 59 -11.36 12.31 15.16
C ASP A 59 -12.21 11.61 16.24
N LEU A 60 -13.53 11.49 16.00
CA LEU A 60 -14.46 10.79 16.90
C LEU A 60 -14.22 9.27 16.94
N LEU A 61 -13.47 8.72 15.99
CA LEU A 61 -13.05 7.31 16.03
C LEU A 61 -12.21 7.01 17.29
N THR A 62 -11.38 7.96 17.73
CA THR A 62 -10.58 7.80 18.97
C THR A 62 -11.50 7.64 20.19
N VAL A 63 -12.57 8.43 20.26
CA VAL A 63 -13.57 8.37 21.33
C VAL A 63 -14.25 7.00 21.32
N CYS A 64 -14.79 6.57 20.17
CA CYS A 64 -15.39 5.23 20.02
C CYS A 64 -14.47 4.11 20.53
N ILE A 65 -13.22 4.10 20.08
CA ILE A 65 -12.27 3.03 20.39
C ILE A 65 -11.92 3.04 21.87
N ASN A 66 -11.61 4.21 22.45
CA ASN A 66 -11.19 4.28 23.84
C ASN A 66 -12.33 3.93 24.80
N GLU A 67 -13.53 4.43 24.56
CA GLU A 67 -14.72 4.11 25.37
C GLU A 67 -15.11 2.63 25.24
N PHE A 68 -14.98 2.05 24.03
CA PHE A 68 -15.14 0.60 23.85
C PHE A 68 -14.13 -0.20 24.68
N LEU A 69 -12.85 0.19 24.66
CA LEU A 69 -11.82 -0.49 25.44
C LEU A 69 -12.06 -0.32 26.95
N GLU A 70 -12.49 0.85 27.40
CA GLU A 70 -12.88 1.07 28.79
C GLU A 70 -14.03 0.12 29.19
N SER A 71 -15.06 -0.02 28.35
CA SER A 71 -16.15 -0.97 28.60
C SER A 71 -15.70 -2.44 28.59
N CYS A 72 -14.55 -2.76 27.98
CA CYS A 72 -13.98 -4.12 28.01
C CYS A 72 -13.31 -4.43 29.35
N THR A 73 -12.90 -3.41 30.10
CA THR A 73 -12.24 -3.57 31.41
C THR A 73 -13.13 -4.21 32.46
N GLU A 74 -14.45 -4.15 32.27
CA GLU A 74 -15.45 -4.86 33.08
C GLU A 74 -15.22 -6.39 33.11
N PHE A 75 -14.56 -6.95 32.08
CA PHE A 75 -14.31 -8.39 31.97
C PHE A 75 -12.89 -8.80 32.36
N ALA A 76 -11.91 -7.98 32.03
CA ALA A 76 -10.49 -8.17 32.35
C ALA A 76 -9.71 -6.87 32.12
N PRO A 77 -8.63 -6.61 32.86
CA PRO A 77 -7.72 -5.50 32.57
C PRO A 77 -7.22 -5.54 31.12
N LEU A 78 -7.00 -4.38 30.50
CA LEU A 78 -6.50 -4.31 29.10
C LEU A 78 -5.15 -5.02 28.93
N SER A 79 -4.34 -5.11 29.99
CA SER A 79 -3.08 -5.87 30.00
C SER A 79 -3.27 -7.36 29.71
N ASP A 80 -4.44 -7.91 30.03
CA ASP A 80 -4.73 -9.35 29.96
C ASP A 80 -5.55 -9.70 28.70
N ILE A 81 -5.89 -8.68 27.91
CA ILE A 81 -6.62 -8.82 26.66
C ILE A 81 -5.62 -8.75 25.50
N LYS A 82 -5.63 -9.79 24.67
CA LYS A 82 -4.79 -9.87 23.48
C LYS A 82 -5.48 -9.27 22.27
N ILE A 83 -4.83 -8.41 21.50
CA ILE A 83 -5.36 -7.95 20.21
C ILE A 83 -4.89 -8.85 19.07
N VAL A 84 -5.79 -9.16 18.14
CA VAL A 84 -5.53 -10.05 17.00
C VAL A 84 -6.03 -9.37 15.73
N GLY A 85 -5.19 -9.30 14.70
CA GLY A 85 -5.58 -8.76 13.40
C GLY A 85 -4.90 -9.52 12.27
N MET A 86 -5.43 -9.37 11.06
CA MET A 86 -4.77 -9.93 9.87
C MET A 86 -3.50 -9.16 9.53
N SER A 87 -3.62 -7.85 9.30
CA SER A 87 -2.52 -6.91 9.04
C SER A 87 -2.45 -5.85 10.14
N LEU A 88 -2.42 -6.32 11.39
CA LEU A 88 -2.66 -5.49 12.58
C LEU A 88 -1.78 -4.23 12.64
N ASP A 89 -0.49 -4.32 12.32
CA ASP A 89 0.41 -3.17 12.28
C ASP A 89 -0.05 -2.08 11.30
N ASN A 90 -0.58 -2.50 10.15
CA ASN A 90 -1.12 -1.58 9.14
C ASN A 90 -2.41 -0.93 9.64
N ASP A 91 -3.30 -1.70 10.27
CA ASP A 91 -4.55 -1.20 10.83
C ASP A 91 -4.29 -0.12 11.89
N LEU A 92 -3.40 -0.40 12.85
CA LEU A 92 -3.03 0.53 13.91
C LEU A 92 -2.37 1.81 13.37
N LYS A 93 -1.48 1.69 12.38
CA LYS A 93 -0.86 2.85 11.71
C LYS A 93 -1.90 3.69 10.99
N CYS A 94 -2.84 3.06 10.29
CA CYS A 94 -3.90 3.74 9.56
C CYS A 94 -4.91 4.43 10.50
N ILE A 95 -5.25 3.82 11.64
CA ILE A 95 -6.06 4.47 12.69
C ILE A 95 -5.35 5.75 13.16
N THR A 96 -4.09 5.65 13.56
CA THR A 96 -3.29 6.80 14.02
C THR A 96 -3.18 7.88 12.95
N LYS A 97 -3.00 7.49 11.68
CA LYS A 97 -2.97 8.41 10.54
C LYS A 97 -4.31 9.12 10.31
N THR A 98 -5.41 8.42 10.57
CA THR A 98 -6.77 8.92 10.31
C THR A 98 -7.23 9.90 11.39
N THR A 99 -7.02 9.57 12.66
CA THR A 99 -7.44 10.40 13.80
C THR A 99 -6.40 11.43 14.20
N LYS A 100 -5.14 11.26 13.77
CA LYS A 100 -3.96 12.03 14.24
C LYS A 100 -3.77 11.99 15.77
N GLN A 101 -4.43 11.05 16.45
CA GLN A 101 -4.40 10.87 17.89
C GLN A 101 -4.03 9.41 18.21
N LYS A 102 -3.42 9.19 19.37
CA LYS A 102 -3.16 7.83 19.86
C LYS A 102 -4.41 7.29 20.53
N THR A 103 -4.72 6.02 20.25
CA THR A 103 -5.76 5.26 20.95
C THR A 103 -5.15 4.37 22.03
N ASN A 104 -5.96 3.93 22.99
CA ASN A 104 -5.55 2.97 24.03
C ASN A 104 -5.20 1.58 23.46
N LEU A 105 -5.48 1.31 22.18
CA LEU A 105 -4.97 0.12 21.48
C LEU A 105 -3.45 0.03 21.53
N SER A 106 -2.75 1.19 21.53
CA SER A 106 -1.29 1.24 21.62
C SER A 106 -0.73 0.85 23.00
N GLN A 107 -1.58 0.77 24.03
CA GLN A 107 -1.21 0.33 25.37
C GLN A 107 -1.41 -1.17 25.59
N MET A 108 -2.06 -1.87 24.65
CA MET A 108 -2.26 -3.32 24.73
C MET A 108 -0.94 -4.05 24.51
N ALA A 109 -0.44 -4.74 25.54
CA ALA A 109 0.87 -5.38 25.52
C ALA A 109 0.93 -6.64 24.65
N HIS A 110 -0.20 -7.34 24.51
CA HIS A 110 -0.27 -8.61 23.80
C HIS A 110 -0.96 -8.44 22.45
N TYR A 111 -0.22 -8.67 21.36
CA TYR A 111 -0.78 -8.62 20.02
C TYR A 111 -0.39 -9.83 19.17
N THR A 112 -1.18 -10.11 18.13
CA THR A 112 -0.88 -11.15 17.14
C THR A 112 -1.33 -10.71 15.76
N GLN A 113 -0.41 -10.83 14.81
CA GLN A 113 -0.65 -10.58 13.39
C GLN A 113 -0.73 -11.91 12.64
N LEU A 114 -1.92 -12.27 12.19
CA LEU A 114 -2.16 -13.55 11.52
C LEU A 114 -1.52 -13.64 10.14
N GLU A 115 -1.20 -12.50 9.49
CA GLU A 115 -0.38 -12.48 8.27
C GLU A 115 0.98 -13.16 8.48
N MET A 116 1.57 -13.06 9.67
CA MET A 116 2.83 -13.74 9.99
C MET A 116 2.66 -15.25 10.22
N CYS A 117 1.44 -15.71 10.48
CA CYS A 117 1.08 -17.11 10.74
C CYS A 117 0.70 -17.85 9.43
N GLY A 118 1.65 -17.96 8.50
CA GLY A 118 1.49 -18.62 7.20
C GLY A 118 1.11 -17.68 6.05
N ARG A 119 1.37 -18.07 4.80
CA ARG A 119 1.11 -17.22 3.62
C ARG A 119 -0.36 -17.24 3.20
N GLY A 120 -0.85 -16.14 2.65
CA GLY A 120 -2.16 -16.06 1.98
C GLY A 120 -3.10 -15.02 2.58
N THR A 121 -4.16 -14.71 1.84
CA THR A 121 -5.22 -13.79 2.27
C THR A 121 -6.06 -14.38 3.40
N LEU A 122 -6.90 -13.55 4.04
CA LEU A 122 -7.82 -14.02 5.07
C LEU A 122 -8.77 -15.11 4.54
N GLU A 123 -9.23 -15.00 3.29
CA GLU A 123 -10.05 -16.02 2.62
C GLU A 123 -9.33 -17.36 2.52
N ALA A 124 -8.06 -17.34 2.13
CA ALA A 124 -7.26 -18.55 1.99
C ALA A 124 -7.04 -19.21 3.36
N LYS A 125 -6.76 -18.40 4.40
CA LYS A 125 -6.63 -18.91 5.77
C LYS A 125 -7.94 -19.48 6.29
N ALA A 126 -9.06 -18.83 6.00
CA ALA A 126 -10.38 -19.33 6.35
C ALA A 126 -10.66 -20.68 5.70
N LEU A 127 -10.39 -20.80 4.39
CA LEU A 127 -10.55 -22.04 3.64
C LEU A 127 -9.68 -23.17 4.21
N ASN A 128 -8.39 -22.90 4.46
CA ASN A 128 -7.45 -23.88 4.99
C ASN A 128 -7.82 -24.40 6.38
N ASN A 129 -8.54 -23.60 7.16
CA ASN A 129 -9.03 -23.96 8.49
C ASN A 129 -10.50 -24.44 8.47
N ASN A 130 -11.05 -24.77 7.29
CA ASN A 130 -12.42 -25.23 7.10
C ASN A 130 -13.48 -24.28 7.66
N ILE A 131 -13.20 -22.98 7.66
CA ILE A 131 -14.13 -21.93 8.09
C ILE A 131 -15.03 -21.58 6.91
N THR A 132 -16.30 -21.95 7.02
CA THR A 132 -17.28 -21.78 5.96
C THR A 132 -17.93 -20.40 6.00
N LYS A 133 -18.28 -19.88 4.82
CA LYS A 133 -19.08 -18.64 4.71
C LYS A 133 -20.40 -18.71 5.48
N THR A 134 -20.98 -19.90 5.64
CA THR A 134 -22.22 -20.13 6.37
C THR A 134 -22.04 -19.90 7.86
N GLN A 135 -20.92 -20.32 8.45
CA GLN A 135 -20.60 -20.07 9.86
C GLN A 135 -20.47 -18.56 10.13
N THR A 136 -19.71 -17.83 9.31
CA THR A 136 -19.58 -16.38 9.46
C THR A 136 -20.92 -15.67 9.30
N LYS A 137 -21.72 -16.07 8.30
CA LYS A 137 -23.06 -15.51 8.07
C LYS A 137 -23.99 -15.70 9.27
N ARG A 138 -23.95 -16.86 9.93
CA ARG A 138 -24.77 -17.12 11.14
C ARG A 138 -24.39 -16.18 12.28
N VAL A 139 -23.09 -15.91 12.47
CA VAL A 139 -22.64 -14.95 13.50
C VAL A 139 -23.11 -13.54 13.16
N ILE A 140 -22.97 -13.10 11.90
CA ILE A 140 -23.46 -11.78 11.45
C ILE A 140 -24.97 -11.63 11.64
N GLU A 141 -25.76 -12.68 11.40
CA GLU A 141 -27.21 -12.66 11.64
C GLU A 141 -27.58 -12.44 13.11
N LEU A 142 -26.69 -12.77 14.04
CA LEU A 142 -26.90 -12.56 15.47
C LEU A 142 -26.42 -11.19 15.95
N LEU A 143 -25.52 -10.55 15.19
CA LEU A 143 -24.96 -9.23 15.51
C LEU A 143 -25.67 -8.08 14.81
N THR A 144 -26.41 -8.38 13.74
CA THR A 144 -26.98 -7.39 12.82
C THR A 144 -28.44 -7.73 12.50
N SER A 145 -29.20 -6.78 11.95
CA SER A 145 -30.58 -7.07 11.56
C SER A 145 -30.68 -7.77 10.20
N SER A 146 -31.74 -8.57 10.03
CA SER A 146 -31.99 -9.39 8.83
C SER A 146 -31.98 -8.59 7.52
N ARG A 147 -32.44 -7.33 7.55
CA ARG A 147 -32.43 -6.39 6.41
C ARG A 147 -31.01 -6.12 5.88
N HIS A 148 -30.02 -6.13 6.75
CA HIS A 148 -28.67 -5.62 6.46
C HIS A 148 -27.61 -6.71 6.28
N LYS A 149 -27.93 -7.96 6.61
CA LYS A 149 -27.06 -9.14 6.40
C LYS A 149 -26.42 -9.19 5.01
N LYS A 150 -27.15 -8.82 3.97
CA LYS A 150 -26.69 -8.90 2.56
C LYS A 150 -25.48 -8.02 2.24
N PHE A 151 -25.22 -7.00 3.05
CA PHE A 151 -24.15 -6.05 2.80
C PHE A 151 -22.81 -6.49 3.41
N TYR A 152 -22.85 -7.36 4.42
CA TYR A 152 -21.66 -7.93 5.04
C TYR A 152 -21.07 -9.08 4.20
N LYS A 153 -19.81 -8.90 3.80
CA LYS A 153 -19.03 -9.84 2.98
C LYS A 153 -17.54 -9.56 3.20
N TYR A 154 -16.67 -10.40 2.63
CA TYR A 154 -15.23 -10.12 2.61
C TYR A 154 -14.93 -8.68 2.17
N HIS A 155 -13.94 -8.06 2.83
CA HIS A 155 -13.58 -6.65 2.72
C HIS A 155 -14.65 -5.70 3.27
N THR A 156 -15.35 -6.15 4.31
CA THR A 156 -16.07 -5.28 5.25
C THR A 156 -15.49 -5.56 6.62
N ALA A 157 -15.22 -4.51 7.40
CA ALA A 157 -14.44 -4.65 8.62
C ALA A 157 -15.04 -5.67 9.60
N LEU A 158 -16.37 -5.66 9.77
CA LEU A 158 -17.04 -6.61 10.66
C LEU A 158 -16.90 -8.07 10.19
N TYR A 159 -17.05 -8.33 8.88
CA TYR A 159 -16.93 -9.68 8.35
C TYR A 159 -15.50 -10.21 8.57
N ASP A 160 -14.51 -9.39 8.23
CA ASP A 160 -13.11 -9.79 8.26
C ASP A 160 -12.60 -9.92 9.70
N ALA A 161 -13.08 -9.10 10.64
CA ALA A 161 -12.80 -9.26 12.06
C ALA A 161 -13.39 -10.58 12.64
N ILE A 162 -14.61 -10.97 12.25
CA ILE A 162 -15.20 -12.26 12.66
C ILE A 162 -14.40 -13.43 12.09
N VAL A 163 -14.04 -13.39 10.81
CA VAL A 163 -13.24 -14.46 10.18
C VAL A 163 -11.86 -14.54 10.83
N THR A 164 -11.24 -13.40 11.14
CA THR A 164 -9.98 -13.32 11.90
C THR A 164 -10.10 -14.03 13.24
N GLY A 165 -11.22 -13.84 13.96
CA GLY A 165 -11.51 -14.57 15.20
C GLY A 165 -11.57 -16.08 15.01
N TYR A 166 -12.28 -16.55 13.98
CA TYR A 166 -12.36 -18.00 13.68
C TYR A 166 -10.99 -18.58 13.33
N VAL A 167 -10.21 -17.89 12.49
CA VAL A 167 -8.87 -18.34 12.09
C VAL A 167 -7.97 -18.41 13.32
N TYR A 168 -8.02 -17.41 14.19
CA TYR A 168 -7.24 -17.39 15.43
C TYR A 168 -7.56 -18.59 16.33
N LEU A 169 -8.85 -18.88 16.56
CA LEU A 169 -9.27 -20.05 17.34
C LEU A 169 -8.71 -21.36 16.79
N ARG A 170 -8.81 -21.55 15.47
CA ARG A 170 -8.29 -22.75 14.81
C ARG A 170 -6.77 -22.89 14.95
N ILE A 171 -6.04 -21.78 14.87
CA ILE A 171 -4.58 -21.77 15.04
C ILE A 171 -4.17 -22.17 16.47
N ILE A 172 -4.94 -21.75 17.48
CA ILE A 172 -4.64 -22.09 18.88
C ILE A 172 -5.19 -23.48 19.29
N GLY A 173 -5.71 -24.25 18.34
CA GLY A 173 -6.24 -25.61 18.58
C GLY A 173 -7.67 -25.64 19.12
N ASP A 174 -8.40 -24.53 19.07
CA ASP A 174 -9.81 -24.47 19.46
C ASP A 174 -10.73 -24.71 18.26
N GLU A 175 -11.45 -25.83 18.32
CA GLU A 175 -12.37 -26.27 17.28
C GLU A 175 -13.81 -25.79 17.48
N GLN A 176 -14.12 -25.13 18.60
CA GLN A 176 -15.47 -24.66 18.88
C GLN A 176 -15.94 -23.59 17.90
N HIS A 177 -17.25 -23.41 17.85
CA HIS A 177 -17.88 -22.37 17.03
C HIS A 177 -18.00 -21.07 17.83
N ILE A 178 -17.88 -19.95 17.12
CA ILE A 178 -18.11 -18.65 17.73
C ILE A 178 -19.60 -18.48 18.01
N THR A 179 -19.91 -18.10 19.25
CA THR A 179 -21.26 -17.76 19.70
C THR A 179 -21.35 -16.27 20.02
N VAL A 180 -22.58 -15.76 20.22
CA VAL A 180 -22.82 -14.34 20.51
C VAL A 180 -23.54 -14.23 21.85
N HIS A 181 -23.09 -13.30 22.70
CA HIS A 181 -23.68 -13.10 24.02
C HIS A 181 -25.16 -12.65 23.92
N PRO A 182 -26.08 -13.09 24.80
CA PRO A 182 -27.50 -12.74 24.72
C PRO A 182 -27.81 -11.24 24.71
N ARG A 183 -26.93 -10.41 25.28
CA ARG A 183 -27.07 -8.94 25.31
C ARG A 183 -27.26 -8.32 23.92
N PHE A 184 -26.74 -8.94 22.88
CA PHE A 184 -26.87 -8.44 21.52
C PHE A 184 -28.33 -8.38 21.06
N LYS A 185 -29.24 -9.12 21.70
CA LYS A 185 -30.69 -9.03 21.45
C LYS A 185 -31.29 -7.68 21.87
N SER A 186 -30.72 -7.02 22.88
CA SER A 186 -31.14 -5.70 23.36
C SER A 186 -30.28 -4.56 22.83
N CYS A 187 -29.19 -4.88 22.13
CA CYS A 187 -28.32 -3.87 21.54
C CYS A 187 -28.93 -3.29 20.26
N ASN A 188 -28.77 -1.99 20.06
CA ASN A 188 -29.18 -1.35 18.82
C ASN A 188 -28.08 -1.54 17.76
N HIS A 189 -28.49 -2.00 16.57
CA HIS A 189 -27.64 -2.08 15.40
C HIS A 189 -28.32 -1.40 14.21
N SER A 190 -27.84 -0.22 13.85
CA SER A 190 -28.42 0.62 12.81
C SER A 190 -27.55 0.61 11.58
N TYR A 191 -27.84 -0.22 10.60
CA TYR A 191 -27.08 -0.15 9.36
C TYR A 191 -27.42 1.11 8.57
N PHE A 192 -26.40 1.79 8.04
CA PHE A 192 -26.56 3.07 7.37
C PHE A 192 -26.61 2.86 5.85
N ASP A 193 -27.82 2.66 5.30
CA ASP A 193 -28.04 2.39 3.87
C ASP A 193 -27.38 3.47 2.97
N GLU A 194 -27.38 4.73 3.42
CA GLU A 194 -26.77 5.88 2.72
C GLU A 194 -25.26 5.71 2.54
N TYR A 195 -24.56 5.14 3.52
CA TYR A 195 -23.13 4.87 3.41
C TYR A 195 -22.81 3.95 2.21
N HIS A 196 -23.63 2.93 1.95
CA HIS A 196 -23.42 2.06 0.79
C HIS A 196 -23.74 2.75 -0.52
N GLN A 197 -24.74 3.63 -0.54
CA GLN A 197 -25.01 4.47 -1.70
C GLN A 197 -23.81 5.37 -1.99
N GLU A 198 -23.18 5.97 -0.97
CA GLU A 198 -21.94 6.74 -1.13
C GLU A 198 -20.79 5.88 -1.68
N LEU A 199 -20.61 4.65 -1.19
CA LEU A 199 -19.61 3.72 -1.72
C LEU A 199 -19.88 3.36 -3.19
N HIS A 200 -21.14 3.10 -3.54
CA HIS A 200 -21.53 2.80 -4.91
C HIS A 200 -21.33 4.03 -5.83
N GLN A 201 -21.70 5.22 -5.37
CA GLN A 201 -21.48 6.47 -6.09
C GLN A 201 -19.99 6.80 -6.23
N ALA A 202 -19.16 6.52 -5.22
CA ALA A 202 -17.72 6.67 -5.30
C ALA A 202 -17.09 5.72 -6.32
N LYS A 203 -17.57 4.47 -6.42
CA LYS A 203 -17.18 3.54 -7.49
C LYS A 203 -17.64 3.96 -8.88
N ASN A 204 -18.77 4.66 -8.94
CA ASN A 204 -19.37 5.18 -10.18
C ASN A 204 -18.91 6.60 -10.53
N LYS A 205 -18.08 7.25 -9.70
CA LYS A 205 -17.34 8.41 -10.17
C LYS A 205 -16.54 7.93 -11.37
N PRO A 206 -16.62 8.62 -12.53
CA PRO A 206 -15.72 8.30 -13.62
C PRO A 206 -14.34 8.30 -12.97
N LYS A 207 -13.63 7.16 -13.04
CA LYS A 207 -12.22 7.09 -12.67
C LYS A 207 -11.66 8.40 -13.17
N ILE A 208 -11.16 9.25 -12.28
CA ILE A 208 -10.43 10.45 -12.70
C ILE A 208 -9.56 9.88 -13.79
N LYS A 209 -9.84 10.25 -15.05
CA LYS A 209 -8.93 9.89 -16.12
C LYS A 209 -7.67 10.44 -15.53
N HIS A 210 -6.73 9.56 -15.15
CA HIS A 210 -5.38 10.01 -15.01
C HIS A 210 -5.21 10.66 -16.36
N HIS A 211 -5.30 12.00 -16.40
CA HIS A 211 -4.64 12.76 -17.42
C HIS A 211 -3.29 12.09 -17.38
N PRO A 212 -2.93 11.33 -18.44
CA PRO A 212 -1.69 10.58 -18.44
C PRO A 212 -0.69 11.58 -17.93
N SER A 213 -0.13 11.30 -16.73
CA SER A 213 0.80 12.25 -16.11
C SER A 213 1.74 12.55 -17.24
N PRO A 214 1.81 13.82 -17.72
CA PRO A 214 2.29 14.10 -19.06
C PRO A 214 3.63 13.43 -19.11
N VAL A 215 3.74 12.38 -19.94
CA VAL A 215 4.95 11.56 -20.00
C VAL A 215 6.05 12.58 -20.08
N ALA A 216 6.89 12.65 -19.04
CA ALA A 216 7.89 13.70 -18.95
C ALA A 216 8.68 13.57 -20.24
N LYS A 217 8.45 14.50 -21.17
CA LYS A 217 9.00 14.36 -22.52
C LYS A 217 10.49 14.48 -22.34
N VAL A 218 11.20 13.37 -22.61
CA VAL A 218 12.65 13.37 -22.66
C VAL A 218 13.06 14.50 -23.62
N PRO A 219 13.90 15.45 -23.20
CA PRO A 219 14.38 16.51 -24.09
C PRO A 219 15.04 15.88 -25.32
N LYS A 220 14.69 16.36 -26.53
CA LYS A 220 15.10 15.76 -27.82
C LYS A 220 16.62 15.62 -28.05
N ASN A 221 17.46 16.22 -27.19
CA ASN A 221 18.92 16.28 -27.34
C ASN A 221 19.65 15.49 -26.23
N PHE A 222 19.24 14.25 -25.98
CA PHE A 222 19.90 13.30 -25.06
C PHE A 222 20.90 12.26 -25.66
N PRO A 223 21.32 12.26 -26.95
CA PRO A 223 22.15 11.16 -27.50
C PRO A 223 23.51 10.93 -26.80
N GLU A 224 24.16 12.00 -26.33
CA GLU A 224 25.54 11.92 -25.84
C GLU A 224 25.69 11.24 -24.46
N MET A 225 24.60 11.11 -23.69
CA MET A 225 24.62 10.46 -22.37
C MET A 225 24.42 8.95 -22.42
N ARG A 226 23.97 8.40 -23.55
CA ARG A 226 23.70 6.96 -23.72
C ARG A 226 24.92 6.07 -23.45
N TYR A 227 26.13 6.62 -23.57
CA TYR A 227 27.38 5.86 -23.51
C TYR A 227 28.05 5.78 -22.13
N ARG A 228 27.51 6.41 -21.07
CA ARG A 228 28.30 6.63 -19.84
C ARG A 228 27.60 6.33 -18.51
N LEU A 229 26.31 6.01 -18.50
CA LEU A 229 25.54 5.63 -17.31
C LEU A 229 24.65 4.43 -17.64
N GLN A 230 25.19 3.23 -17.55
CA GLN A 230 24.48 2.01 -17.91
C GLN A 230 24.67 1.01 -16.79
N ARG A 231 23.67 0.74 -15.95
CA ARG A 231 23.89 -0.09 -14.74
C ARG A 231 22.73 -1.05 -14.53
N ASN A 232 22.93 -2.33 -14.82
CA ASN A 232 22.00 -3.46 -14.57
C ASN A 232 20.50 -3.12 -14.69
N ILE A 233 20.11 -2.43 -15.76
CA ILE A 233 18.75 -1.94 -16.02
C ILE A 233 17.85 -3.12 -16.38
N SER A 234 18.42 -4.20 -16.93
CA SER A 234 17.69 -5.44 -17.22
C SER A 234 17.07 -6.11 -15.98
N SER A 235 17.60 -5.85 -14.77
CA SER A 235 17.04 -6.37 -13.51
C SER A 235 15.62 -5.88 -13.21
N VAL A 236 15.22 -4.72 -13.77
CA VAL A 236 13.85 -4.21 -13.68
C VAL A 236 12.84 -5.19 -14.29
N PHE A 237 13.24 -5.94 -15.32
CA PHE A 237 12.34 -6.85 -16.02
C PHE A 237 11.98 -8.10 -15.21
N ASP A 238 12.79 -8.44 -14.20
CA ASP A 238 12.43 -9.49 -13.23
C ASP A 238 11.30 -9.02 -12.30
N VAL A 239 11.24 -7.73 -12.01
CA VAL A 239 10.14 -7.09 -11.26
C VAL A 239 8.91 -6.92 -12.15
N VAL A 240 9.08 -6.52 -13.42
CA VAL A 240 7.99 -6.43 -14.40
C VAL A 240 7.31 -7.78 -14.62
N ALA A 241 8.07 -8.87 -14.75
CA ALA A 241 7.51 -10.22 -14.89
C ALA A 241 6.62 -10.59 -13.69
N ARG A 242 7.06 -10.27 -12.47
CA ARG A 242 6.29 -10.52 -11.23
C ARG A 242 5.05 -9.65 -11.15
N ASP A 243 5.13 -8.38 -11.54
CA ASP A 243 4.00 -7.44 -11.54
C ASP A 243 2.90 -7.87 -12.53
N ILE A 244 3.28 -8.22 -13.77
CA ILE A 244 2.33 -8.72 -14.77
C ILE A 244 1.70 -10.04 -14.30
N PHE A 245 2.49 -10.94 -13.73
CA PHE A 245 2.00 -12.22 -13.22
C PHE A 245 1.00 -12.03 -12.09
N TYR A 246 1.29 -11.16 -11.12
CA TYR A 246 0.39 -10.81 -10.04
C TYR A 246 -0.94 -10.23 -10.55
N HIS A 247 -0.86 -9.32 -11.53
CA HIS A 247 -2.06 -8.73 -12.15
C HIS A 247 -2.91 -9.72 -12.95
N GLN A 248 -2.30 -10.72 -13.59
CA GLN A 248 -3.05 -11.76 -14.29
C GLN A 248 -3.66 -12.76 -13.31
N LEU A 249 -2.95 -13.13 -12.24
CA LEU A 249 -3.47 -14.01 -11.19
C LEU A 249 -4.67 -13.41 -10.47
N THR A 250 -4.59 -12.13 -10.07
CA THR A 250 -5.67 -11.42 -9.36
C THR A 250 -6.96 -11.25 -10.18
N ARG A 251 -6.91 -11.46 -11.51
CA ARG A 251 -8.07 -11.43 -12.39
C ARG A 251 -8.77 -12.78 -12.55
N LEU A 252 -8.18 -13.86 -12.04
CA LEU A 252 -8.77 -15.19 -12.12
C LEU A 252 -9.87 -15.31 -11.05
N ARG A 253 -11.09 -15.66 -11.49
CA ARG A 253 -12.25 -15.82 -10.60
C ARG A 253 -12.19 -17.06 -9.70
N TYR A 254 -11.35 -18.04 -10.06
CA TYR A 254 -11.22 -19.34 -9.39
C TYR A 254 -9.75 -19.72 -9.32
N GLU A 255 -9.41 -20.61 -8.38
CA GLU A 255 -8.05 -21.12 -8.24
C GLU A 255 -7.62 -21.85 -9.52
N PRO A 256 -6.59 -21.36 -10.22
CA PRO A 256 -6.14 -21.97 -11.47
C PRO A 256 -5.34 -23.26 -11.20
N SER A 257 -5.53 -24.27 -12.06
CA SER A 257 -4.67 -25.45 -12.03
C SER A 257 -3.21 -25.08 -12.26
N ILE A 258 -2.27 -25.88 -11.72
CA ILE A 258 -0.83 -25.73 -11.94
C ILE A 258 -0.48 -25.62 -13.44
N LYS A 259 -1.16 -26.38 -14.29
CA LYS A 259 -0.99 -26.30 -15.76
C LYS A 259 -1.31 -24.90 -16.29
N ARG A 260 -2.39 -24.28 -15.82
CA ARG A 260 -2.80 -22.92 -16.20
C ARG A 260 -1.84 -21.86 -15.65
N ILE A 261 -1.34 -22.04 -14.43
CA ILE A 261 -0.32 -21.15 -13.84
C ILE A 261 0.97 -21.20 -14.66
N ASN A 262 1.44 -22.39 -15.01
CA ASN A 262 2.67 -22.55 -15.80
C ASN A 262 2.53 -21.94 -17.19
N PHE A 263 1.38 -22.15 -17.86
CA PHE A 263 1.09 -21.50 -19.14
C PHE A 263 1.10 -19.96 -19.06
N ILE A 264 0.54 -19.37 -18.00
CA ILE A 264 0.58 -17.93 -17.79
C ILE A 264 2.02 -17.44 -17.59
N LYS A 265 2.80 -18.13 -16.75
CA LYS A 265 4.22 -17.80 -16.52
C LYS A 265 5.03 -17.88 -17.81
N GLU A 266 4.88 -18.95 -18.58
CA GLU A 266 5.57 -19.15 -19.85
C GLU A 266 5.27 -18.01 -20.85
N ASN A 267 4.01 -17.61 -20.98
CA ASN A 267 3.64 -16.50 -21.87
C ASN A 267 4.22 -15.16 -21.41
N ILE A 268 4.15 -14.85 -20.11
CA ILE A 268 4.73 -13.62 -19.56
C ILE A 268 6.23 -13.61 -19.75
N MET A 269 6.90 -14.73 -19.47
CA MET A 269 8.34 -14.84 -19.66
C MET A 269 8.71 -14.71 -21.13
N LYS A 270 7.94 -15.24 -22.08
CA LYS A 270 8.19 -15.09 -23.51
C LYS A 270 8.22 -13.61 -23.94
N ASP A 271 7.29 -12.81 -23.47
CA ASP A 271 7.19 -11.39 -23.85
C ASP A 271 8.20 -10.51 -23.09
N VAL A 272 8.32 -10.74 -21.77
CA VAL A 272 9.22 -9.96 -20.91
C VAL A 272 10.69 -10.28 -21.20
N TYR A 273 11.03 -11.53 -21.52
CA TYR A 273 12.40 -11.93 -21.84
C TYR A 273 12.87 -11.33 -23.16
N VAL A 274 12.00 -11.18 -24.16
CA VAL A 274 12.33 -10.49 -25.42
C VAL A 274 12.68 -9.02 -25.15
N ALA A 275 11.89 -8.34 -24.31
CA ALA A 275 12.17 -6.96 -23.91
C ALA A 275 13.42 -6.83 -23.03
N LYS A 276 13.67 -7.79 -22.13
CA LYS A 276 14.90 -7.85 -21.32
C LYS A 276 16.14 -8.03 -22.22
N CYS A 277 16.07 -8.91 -23.21
CA CYS A 277 17.18 -9.17 -24.12
C CYS A 277 17.49 -7.97 -25.03
N SER A 278 16.48 -7.22 -25.48
CA SER A 278 16.69 -6.05 -26.35
C SER A 278 17.45 -4.92 -25.66
N ILE A 279 17.43 -4.89 -24.33
CA ILE A 279 18.15 -3.89 -23.54
C ILE A 279 19.41 -4.40 -22.83
N LEU A 280 19.65 -5.72 -22.81
CA LEU A 280 20.74 -6.35 -22.06
C LEU A 280 22.13 -5.83 -22.50
N GLN A 281 22.27 -5.50 -23.79
CA GLN A 281 23.47 -4.88 -24.36
C GLN A 281 23.82 -3.51 -23.76
N TYR A 282 22.88 -2.87 -23.04
CA TYR A 282 23.05 -1.58 -22.39
C TYR A 282 23.26 -1.71 -20.87
N ASP A 283 23.53 -2.91 -20.34
CA ASP A 283 23.94 -3.10 -18.95
C ASP A 283 25.46 -2.97 -18.81
N THR A 284 25.96 -2.15 -17.87
CA THR A 284 27.38 -2.16 -17.47
C THR A 284 27.54 -2.41 -15.97
N GLN A 285 28.74 -2.80 -15.53
CA GLN A 285 29.09 -3.03 -14.12
C GLN A 285 29.80 -1.80 -13.50
N PRO A 286 29.65 -1.48 -12.20
CA PRO A 286 28.92 -2.19 -11.14
C PRO A 286 27.56 -1.57 -10.75
N SER A 287 26.76 -2.36 -10.03
CA SER A 287 25.33 -2.26 -9.72
C SER A 287 24.89 -1.13 -8.78
N ILE A 288 24.02 -0.21 -9.24
CA ILE A 288 23.37 0.83 -8.40
C ILE A 288 21.87 1.05 -8.71
N THR A 289 21.30 0.44 -9.74
CA THR A 289 19.88 0.68 -10.09
C THR A 289 18.96 -0.06 -9.13
N ASP A 290 18.05 0.67 -8.48
CA ASP A 290 16.93 0.08 -7.74
C ASP A 290 15.92 -0.53 -8.74
N PRO A 291 15.85 -1.87 -8.85
CA PRO A 291 14.95 -2.52 -9.80
C PRO A 291 13.47 -2.36 -9.42
N TYR A 292 13.17 -1.84 -8.22
CA TYR A 292 11.82 -1.61 -7.71
C TYR A 292 11.33 -0.17 -7.91
N ASN A 293 12.11 0.69 -8.59
CA ASN A 293 11.69 2.05 -8.87
C ASN A 293 10.39 2.07 -9.70
N PHE A 294 9.29 2.54 -9.09
CA PHE A 294 7.94 2.45 -9.68
C PHE A 294 7.81 3.06 -11.09
N PRO A 295 8.31 4.29 -11.36
CA PRO A 295 8.35 4.83 -12.73
C PRO A 295 9.12 3.96 -13.73
N LEU A 296 10.25 3.39 -13.31
CA LEU A 296 11.10 2.55 -14.16
C LEU A 296 10.45 1.19 -14.45
N VAL A 297 9.80 0.57 -13.46
CA VAL A 297 8.99 -0.65 -13.63
C VAL A 297 7.83 -0.41 -14.59
N HIS A 298 7.17 0.75 -14.51
CA HIS A 298 6.11 1.12 -15.43
C HIS A 298 6.60 1.25 -16.87
N ALA A 299 7.75 1.93 -17.08
CA ALA A 299 8.38 2.02 -18.39
C ALA A 299 8.80 0.63 -18.92
N GLY A 300 9.31 -0.24 -18.05
CA GLY A 300 9.69 -1.62 -18.43
C GLY A 300 8.50 -2.44 -18.90
N ARG A 301 7.33 -2.26 -18.27
CA ARG A 301 6.07 -2.85 -18.75
C ARG A 301 5.64 -2.30 -20.11
N MET A 302 5.78 -1.00 -20.34
CA MET A 302 5.47 -0.40 -21.65
C MET A 302 6.39 -0.95 -22.74
N LEU A 303 7.67 -1.23 -22.44
CA LEU A 303 8.59 -1.87 -23.37
C LEU A 303 8.17 -3.32 -23.68
N ALA A 304 7.82 -4.11 -22.66
CA ALA A 304 7.33 -5.48 -22.84
C ALA A 304 6.02 -5.54 -23.66
N GLU A 305 5.14 -4.56 -23.49
CA GLU A 305 3.91 -4.40 -24.27
C GLU A 305 4.14 -3.74 -25.65
N LYS A 306 5.39 -3.48 -26.05
CA LYS A 306 5.81 -2.84 -27.32
C LYS A 306 5.22 -1.44 -27.55
N LYS A 307 4.96 -0.70 -26.47
CA LYS A 307 4.40 0.66 -26.51
C LYS A 307 5.46 1.76 -26.59
N ILE A 308 6.71 1.43 -26.26
CA ILE A 308 7.89 2.31 -26.38
C ILE A 308 9.03 1.50 -27.02
N SER A 309 9.99 2.19 -27.64
CA SER A 309 11.18 1.54 -28.17
C SER A 309 12.19 1.21 -27.05
N PRO A 310 13.13 0.26 -27.28
CA PRO A 310 14.25 0.04 -26.37
C PRO A 310 15.02 1.33 -26.06
N GLU A 311 15.22 2.19 -27.05
CA GLU A 311 15.96 3.45 -26.93
C GLU A 311 15.23 4.45 -26.03
N ASP A 312 13.91 4.57 -26.15
CA ASP A 312 13.08 5.43 -25.29
C ASP A 312 13.13 4.96 -23.82
N PHE A 313 13.12 3.63 -23.61
CA PHE A 313 13.23 3.05 -22.28
C PHE A 313 14.59 3.34 -21.64
N ILE A 314 15.69 3.20 -22.40
CA ILE A 314 17.04 3.47 -21.93
C ILE A 314 17.22 4.96 -21.56
N ASP A 315 16.77 5.88 -22.41
CA ASP A 315 16.86 7.31 -22.12
C ASP A 315 16.07 7.68 -20.84
N PHE A 316 14.91 7.07 -20.63
CA PHE A 316 14.12 7.24 -19.41
C PHE A 316 14.79 6.64 -18.17
N ALA A 317 15.41 5.47 -18.29
CA ALA A 317 16.13 4.82 -17.19
C ALA A 317 17.32 5.67 -16.72
N ILE A 318 18.09 6.22 -17.66
CA ILE A 318 19.22 7.13 -17.38
C ILE A 318 18.73 8.40 -16.69
N TYR A 319 17.63 8.99 -17.18
CA TYR A 319 16.99 10.15 -16.55
C TYR A 319 16.61 9.85 -15.09
N MET A 320 15.93 8.73 -14.83
CA MET A 320 15.50 8.36 -13.48
C MET A 320 16.67 8.10 -12.52
N GLN A 321 17.79 7.57 -13.01
CA GLN A 321 19.00 7.35 -12.21
C GLN A 321 19.66 8.65 -11.75
N GLN A 322 19.64 9.71 -12.58
CA GLN A 322 20.25 11.00 -12.25
C GLN A 322 19.49 11.78 -11.17
N TYR A 323 18.17 11.57 -11.06
CA TYR A 323 17.30 12.27 -10.10
C TYR A 323 17.13 11.56 -8.75
N ASN A 324 17.57 10.30 -8.62
CA ASN A 324 17.51 9.52 -7.38
C ASN A 324 18.82 9.49 -6.58
N LEU A 325 19.82 10.31 -6.95
CA LEU A 325 21.02 10.47 -6.12
C LEU A 325 20.65 11.18 -4.80
N PRO A 326 21.23 10.78 -3.65
CA PRO A 326 20.97 11.44 -2.37
C PRO A 326 21.24 12.95 -2.45
N LYS A 327 20.39 13.78 -1.83
CA LYS A 327 20.48 15.26 -1.87
C LYS A 327 21.87 15.83 -1.54
N HIS A 328 22.67 15.14 -0.73
CA HIS A 328 24.02 15.55 -0.32
C HIS A 328 25.12 15.19 -1.35
N MET A 329 24.80 14.40 -2.39
CA MET A 329 25.74 14.01 -3.43
C MET A 329 25.69 14.92 -4.67
N GLY A 330 24.74 15.86 -4.73
CA GLY A 330 24.62 16.86 -5.79
C GLY A 330 24.24 16.29 -7.16
N THR A 331 24.14 17.18 -8.16
CA THR A 331 24.00 16.82 -9.57
C THR A 331 25.33 17.07 -10.28
N TYR A 332 25.84 16.07 -10.98
CA TYR A 332 27.12 16.14 -11.71
C TYR A 332 26.91 16.67 -13.12
N TYR A 333 27.75 17.61 -13.53
CA TYR A 333 27.79 18.19 -14.86
C TYR A 333 29.15 18.00 -15.51
N LYS A 334 29.15 17.62 -16.79
CA LYS A 334 30.36 17.48 -17.57
C LYS A 334 30.73 18.81 -18.21
N VAL A 335 31.97 19.25 -18.00
CA VAL A 335 32.54 20.45 -18.64
C VAL A 335 33.86 20.06 -19.31
N TYR A 336 34.20 20.70 -20.43
CA TYR A 336 35.45 20.48 -21.13
C TYR A 336 36.42 21.63 -20.89
N ASN A 337 37.67 21.31 -20.55
CA ASN A 337 38.78 22.26 -20.59
C ASN A 337 39.83 21.74 -21.57
N SER A 338 39.99 22.41 -22.71
CA SER A 338 41.16 22.23 -23.59
C SER A 338 41.54 20.76 -23.80
N ARG A 339 40.54 19.92 -24.12
CA ARG A 339 40.60 18.46 -24.33
C ARG A 339 40.63 17.55 -23.10
N LYS A 340 40.71 18.08 -21.88
CA LYS A 340 40.48 17.32 -20.63
C LYS A 340 39.03 17.44 -20.16
N GLU A 341 38.46 16.31 -19.80
CA GLU A 341 37.13 16.21 -19.21
C GLU A 341 37.21 16.52 -17.72
N ILE A 342 36.34 17.43 -17.25
CA ILE A 342 36.27 17.85 -15.85
C ILE A 342 34.80 17.81 -15.41
N TYR A 343 34.56 17.31 -14.19
CA TYR A 343 33.22 17.23 -13.61
C TYR A 343 32.99 18.36 -12.61
N VAL A 344 31.84 19.02 -12.73
CA VAL A 344 31.40 20.08 -11.83
C VAL A 344 30.18 19.60 -11.05
N ARG A 345 30.27 19.62 -9.73
CA ARG A 345 29.22 19.20 -8.81
C ARG A 345 28.42 20.42 -8.38
N CYS A 346 27.08 20.39 -8.54
CA CYS A 346 26.21 21.47 -8.08
C CYS A 346 25.17 20.92 -7.09
N LEU A 347 25.10 21.56 -5.91
CA LEU A 347 24.32 21.06 -4.76
C LEU A 347 22.88 21.57 -4.72
N GLN A 348 22.53 22.57 -5.54
CA GLN A 348 21.17 23.14 -5.62
C GLN A 348 20.57 23.05 -7.03
N SER A 349 19.31 22.59 -7.11
CA SER A 349 18.56 22.47 -8.38
C SER A 349 18.39 23.80 -9.14
N ALA A 350 18.32 24.94 -8.43
CA ALA A 350 18.19 26.25 -9.06
C ALA A 350 19.48 26.68 -9.80
N THR A 351 20.64 26.34 -9.24
CA THR A 351 21.97 26.60 -9.82
C THR A 351 22.23 25.70 -11.02
N ALA A 352 21.90 24.42 -10.88
CA ALA A 352 21.85 23.43 -11.98
C ALA A 352 21.00 23.91 -13.17
N LYS A 353 19.80 24.41 -12.90
CA LYS A 353 18.87 24.90 -13.93
C LYS A 353 19.37 26.18 -14.62
N LYS A 354 20.05 27.08 -13.89
CA LYS A 354 20.70 28.28 -14.48
C LYS A 354 21.87 27.92 -15.38
N LEU A 355 22.67 26.91 -15.03
CA LEU A 355 23.78 26.42 -15.86
C LEU A 355 23.30 25.84 -17.19
N LEU A 356 22.27 24.99 -17.13
CA LEU A 356 21.66 24.37 -18.32
C LEU A 356 21.01 25.38 -19.27
N THR A 357 20.51 26.51 -18.77
CA THR A 357 19.72 27.47 -19.56
C THR A 357 20.50 28.67 -20.04
N LYS A 358 21.52 29.15 -19.31
CA LYS A 358 22.28 30.36 -19.66
C LYS A 358 23.68 30.10 -20.18
N LEU A 359 24.28 28.95 -19.88
CA LEU A 359 25.69 28.66 -20.18
C LEU A 359 25.91 27.21 -20.65
N PRO A 360 25.22 26.75 -21.71
CA PRO A 360 25.33 25.36 -22.19
C PRO A 360 26.73 24.98 -22.70
N TYR A 361 27.64 25.96 -22.89
CA TYR A 361 29.00 25.76 -23.41
C TYR A 361 30.09 26.43 -22.56
N ALA A 362 29.83 26.75 -21.29
CA ALA A 362 30.83 27.44 -20.47
C ALA A 362 32.10 26.61 -20.27
N THR A 363 33.26 27.25 -20.42
CA THR A 363 34.58 26.63 -20.19
C THR A 363 34.97 26.71 -18.71
N VAL A 364 35.86 25.82 -18.26
CA VAL A 364 36.33 25.80 -16.86
C VAL A 364 36.99 27.13 -16.44
N GLU A 365 37.61 27.86 -17.37
CA GLU A 365 38.14 29.21 -17.09
C GLU A 365 37.06 30.24 -16.72
N GLN A 366 35.84 30.10 -17.24
CA GLN A 366 34.72 30.98 -16.86
C GLN A 366 34.21 30.70 -15.45
N PHE A 367 34.33 29.45 -14.97
CA PHE A 367 34.04 29.06 -13.59
C PHE A 367 35.12 29.48 -12.59
N LEU A 368 36.40 29.49 -13.00
CA LEU A 368 37.51 29.93 -12.14
C LEU A 368 37.58 31.46 -11.98
N ARG A 369 37.03 32.24 -12.93
CA ARG A 369 37.05 33.71 -12.89
C ARG A 369 35.79 34.35 -12.29
N LYS A 370 34.69 33.60 -12.17
CA LYS A 370 33.45 34.03 -11.48
C LYS A 370 33.01 32.93 -10.54
N GLU A 371 33.12 33.18 -9.24
CA GLU A 371 32.67 32.25 -8.21
C GLU A 371 31.16 32.03 -8.33
N ILE A 372 30.74 30.80 -8.63
CA ILE A 372 29.33 30.40 -8.66
C ILE A 372 29.02 29.76 -7.31
N PRO A 373 28.06 30.30 -6.52
CA PRO A 373 27.75 29.77 -5.20
C PRO A 373 27.39 28.28 -5.25
N GLU A 374 27.99 27.51 -4.35
CA GLU A 374 27.67 26.08 -4.11
C GLU A 374 27.84 25.14 -5.32
N CYS A 375 28.72 25.48 -6.28
CA CYS A 375 29.28 24.52 -7.23
C CYS A 375 30.77 24.29 -6.93
N TYR A 376 31.18 23.02 -6.95
CA TYR A 376 32.55 22.61 -6.66
C TYR A 376 33.13 21.85 -7.86
N ILE A 377 34.36 22.18 -8.24
CA ILE A 377 35.13 21.42 -9.23
C ILE A 377 35.88 20.33 -8.47
N GLU A 378 35.50 19.07 -8.66
CA GLU A 378 36.28 17.96 -8.13
C GLU A 378 37.51 17.77 -9.03
N LYS A 379 38.71 17.90 -8.43
CA LYS A 379 39.94 17.50 -9.11
C LYS A 379 39.91 15.97 -9.22
N VAL A 380 40.02 15.48 -10.45
CA VAL A 380 40.31 14.06 -10.68
C VAL A 380 41.81 13.91 -10.44
N ASP A 381 42.21 13.40 -9.28
CA ASP A 381 43.60 13.00 -9.06
C ASP A 381 43.93 11.91 -10.10
N CYS A 382 45.03 12.14 -10.83
CA CYS A 382 45.54 11.24 -11.86
C CYS A 382 46.41 10.16 -11.23
#